data_AF-A0A3D9L4Y5-F1
#
_entry.id   AF-A0A3D9L4Y5-F1
#
_cell.length_a   1.000
_cell.length_b   1.000
_cell.length_c   1.000
_cell.angle_alpha   90.00
_cell.angle_beta   90.00
_cell.angle_gamma   90.00
#
_symmetry.space_group_name_H-M   'P 1'
#
loop_
_entity.id
_entity.type
_entity.pdbx_description
1 polymer ?
#
loop_
_entity_poly.entity_id
_entity_poly.type
_entity_poly.pdbx_seq_one_letter_code
_entity_poly.pdbx_strand_id
1 'polypeptide(L)'
;MGTIDTKDKQTEEYWYHTLDDKFAEFLTSKALFLLAFMGFMAYRYYESQQIFHDLLDDPWPSHVIAVVAVLTTLIFMVNSSYLAPIPVKDDEGKVTSQLHWSKVILVLYALIINIFFWKPWKADTQAEYYFLWFSCIMLSSMDFGFAHLFKEKQAQTTAQQELTSLDQQLTSKEEELTSLRQTHTNLQQEINQLTSRKKELADLIDQFTCPHCQQVYWPEKSITSHMSKCKQNSDSK
;
A
#
# COMPACT_ATOMS: atom_id res chain seq x y z
N MET A 1 -52.30 6.02 -21.92
CA MET A 1 -50.91 6.03 -22.42
C MET A 1 -50.22 7.22 -21.78
N GLY A 2 -49.26 7.11 -20.87
CA GLY A 2 -48.46 5.99 -20.39
C GLY A 2 -47.14 6.59 -19.88
N THR A 3 -46.96 6.74 -18.57
CA THR A 3 -45.75 7.35 -17.96
C THR A 3 -45.49 6.85 -16.52
N ILE A 4 -45.95 5.64 -16.16
CA ILE A 4 -45.77 5.09 -14.79
C ILE A 4 -44.62 4.07 -14.71
N ASP A 5 -44.05 3.60 -15.82
CA ASP A 5 -43.27 2.35 -15.85
C ASP A 5 -41.74 2.47 -15.74
N THR A 6 -41.19 3.68 -15.52
CA THR A 6 -39.73 3.90 -15.52
C THR A 6 -39.11 4.05 -14.13
N LYS A 7 -39.89 4.47 -13.12
CA LYS A 7 -39.37 4.61 -11.74
C LYS A 7 -39.25 3.27 -11.02
N ASP A 8 -40.20 2.36 -11.21
CA ASP A 8 -40.14 1.05 -10.56
C ASP A 8 -38.95 0.21 -11.06
N LYS A 9 -38.64 0.28 -12.37
CA LYS A 9 -37.48 -0.42 -12.95
C LYS A 9 -36.13 0.07 -12.42
N GLN A 10 -35.96 1.39 -12.25
CA GLN A 10 -34.72 1.94 -11.68
C GLN A 10 -34.54 1.56 -10.20
N THR A 11 -35.63 1.39 -9.47
CA THR A 11 -35.57 1.00 -8.06
C THR A 11 -35.24 -0.48 -7.93
N GLU A 12 -35.81 -1.35 -8.78
CA GLU A 12 -35.47 -2.77 -8.84
C GLU A 12 -34.00 -3.01 -9.22
N GLU A 13 -33.47 -2.37 -10.25
CA GLU A 13 -32.05 -2.50 -10.64
C GLU A 13 -31.11 -2.07 -9.51
N TYR A 14 -31.44 -1.00 -8.78
CA TYR A 14 -30.66 -0.54 -7.63
C TYR A 14 -30.67 -1.57 -6.49
N TRP A 15 -31.81 -2.19 -6.20
CA TRP A 15 -31.91 -3.23 -5.18
C TRP A 15 -31.12 -4.48 -5.53
N TYR A 16 -31.16 -4.93 -6.79
CA TYR A 16 -30.40 -6.09 -7.26
C TYR A 16 -28.89 -5.88 -7.12
N HIS A 17 -28.36 -4.75 -7.58
CA HIS A 17 -26.94 -4.45 -7.44
C HIS A 17 -26.49 -4.35 -5.97
N THR A 18 -27.31 -3.75 -5.11
CA THR A 18 -26.98 -3.62 -3.68
C THR A 18 -27.00 -4.97 -2.96
N LEU A 19 -27.84 -5.91 -3.40
CA LEU A 19 -27.93 -7.24 -2.80
C LEU A 19 -26.77 -8.13 -3.22
N ASP A 20 -26.38 -8.07 -4.51
CA ASP A 20 -25.23 -8.78 -5.04
C ASP A 20 -23.91 -8.30 -4.39
N ASP A 21 -23.73 -6.99 -4.22
CA ASP A 21 -22.55 -6.44 -3.55
C ASP A 21 -22.46 -6.87 -2.08
N LYS A 22 -23.59 -6.84 -1.34
CA LYS A 22 -23.64 -7.28 0.06
C LYS A 22 -23.45 -8.78 0.21
N PHE A 23 -23.96 -9.57 -0.73
CA PHE A 23 -23.78 -11.01 -0.73
C PHE A 23 -22.34 -11.37 -1.10
N ALA A 24 -21.73 -10.68 -2.06
CA ALA A 24 -20.31 -10.82 -2.39
C ALA A 24 -19.42 -10.39 -1.21
N GLU A 25 -19.76 -9.31 -0.51
CA GLU A 25 -19.06 -8.85 0.70
C GLU A 25 -19.20 -9.86 1.85
N PHE A 26 -20.37 -10.48 2.01
CA PHE A 26 -20.59 -11.56 2.97
C PHE A 26 -19.80 -12.83 2.61
N LEU A 27 -19.84 -13.24 1.34
CA LEU A 27 -19.08 -14.37 0.80
C LEU A 27 -17.56 -14.18 0.94
N THR A 28 -17.11 -12.94 0.84
CA THR A 28 -15.69 -12.56 1.00
C THR A 28 -15.36 -12.10 2.43
N SER A 29 -16.31 -12.16 3.35
CA SER A 29 -16.10 -11.73 4.74
C SER A 29 -15.12 -12.66 5.45
N LYS A 30 -14.26 -12.07 6.29
CA LYS A 30 -13.31 -12.83 7.13
C LYS A 30 -14.03 -13.86 8.01
N ALA A 31 -15.27 -13.56 8.42
CA ALA A 31 -16.09 -14.43 9.24
C ALA A 31 -16.56 -15.68 8.47
N LEU A 32 -17.12 -15.53 7.27
CA LEU A 32 -17.53 -16.68 6.47
C LEU A 32 -16.32 -17.50 6.02
N PHE A 33 -15.21 -16.85 5.67
CA PHE A 33 -13.97 -17.54 5.35
C PHE A 33 -13.45 -18.37 6.55
N LEU A 34 -13.42 -17.80 7.75
CA LEU A 34 -13.07 -18.55 8.97
C LEU A 34 -14.04 -19.69 9.24
N LEU A 35 -15.33 -19.50 9.00
CA LEU A 35 -16.36 -20.51 9.24
C LEU A 35 -16.28 -21.66 8.23
N ALA A 36 -16.05 -21.35 6.95
CA ALA A 36 -15.80 -22.32 5.89
C ALA A 36 -14.48 -23.07 6.11
N PHE A 37 -13.42 -22.35 6.53
CA PHE A 37 -12.14 -22.96 6.88
C PHE A 37 -12.26 -23.87 8.10
N MET A 38 -12.94 -23.43 9.17
CA MET A 38 -13.21 -24.27 10.35
C MET A 38 -14.07 -25.49 9.99
N GLY A 39 -15.08 -25.32 9.12
CA GLY A 39 -15.91 -26.43 8.63
C GLY A 39 -15.10 -27.42 7.79
N PHE A 40 -14.27 -26.94 6.88
CA PHE A 40 -13.36 -27.76 6.08
C PHE A 40 -12.35 -28.50 6.96
N MET A 41 -11.74 -27.81 7.93
CA MET A 41 -10.81 -28.40 8.89
C MET A 41 -11.47 -29.44 9.79
N ALA A 42 -12.69 -29.17 10.26
CA ALA A 42 -13.49 -30.12 11.04
C ALA A 42 -13.88 -31.35 10.20
N TYR A 43 -14.26 -31.16 8.94
CA TYR A 43 -14.54 -32.24 8.00
C TYR A 43 -13.30 -33.11 7.73
N ARG A 44 -12.16 -32.48 7.43
CA ARG A 44 -10.89 -33.18 7.20
C ARG A 44 -10.41 -33.92 8.44
N TYR A 45 -10.64 -33.35 9.62
CA TYR A 45 -10.38 -34.00 10.90
C TYR A 45 -11.29 -35.23 11.09
N TYR A 46 -12.60 -35.08 10.87
CA TYR A 46 -13.58 -36.18 10.97
C TYR A 46 -13.27 -37.34 10.02
N GLU A 47 -12.95 -37.06 8.76
CA GLU A 47 -12.58 -38.10 7.80
C GLU A 47 -11.25 -38.76 8.13
N SER A 48 -10.26 -37.99 8.57
CA SER A 48 -8.99 -38.56 9.06
C SER A 48 -9.25 -39.47 10.26
N GLN A 49 -10.14 -39.10 11.17
CA GLN A 49 -10.54 -40.00 12.25
C GLN A 49 -11.15 -41.29 11.71
N GLN A 50 -12.12 -41.23 10.80
CA GLN A 50 -12.76 -42.45 10.26
C GLN A 50 -11.77 -43.40 9.56
N ILE A 51 -10.94 -42.86 8.66
CA ILE A 51 -9.98 -43.67 7.88
C ILE A 51 -8.97 -44.40 8.77
N PHE A 52 -8.60 -43.79 9.90
CA PHE A 52 -7.60 -44.34 10.81
C PHE A 52 -8.20 -45.08 12.00
N HIS A 53 -9.46 -44.85 12.37
CA HIS A 53 -10.15 -45.63 13.39
C HIS A 53 -10.30 -47.10 12.96
N ASP A 54 -10.44 -47.35 11.65
CA ASP A 54 -10.51 -48.70 11.08
C ASP A 54 -9.14 -49.37 10.88
N LEU A 55 -8.03 -48.62 10.95
CA LEU A 55 -6.68 -49.09 10.60
C LEU A 55 -5.66 -49.08 11.75
N LEU A 56 -5.89 -48.25 12.77
CA LEU A 56 -5.03 -48.09 13.93
C LEU A 56 -5.91 -48.22 15.17
N ASP A 57 -5.60 -49.18 16.05
CA ASP A 57 -6.26 -49.34 17.35
C ASP A 57 -6.11 -48.09 18.25
N ASP A 58 -5.25 -47.14 17.88
CA ASP A 58 -5.01 -45.90 18.59
C ASP A 58 -5.23 -44.68 17.66
N PRO A 59 -6.17 -43.76 17.98
CA PRO A 59 -6.47 -42.60 17.15
C PRO A 59 -5.34 -41.54 17.11
N TRP A 60 -4.35 -41.61 18.01
CA TRP A 60 -3.32 -40.58 18.16
C TRP A 60 -2.48 -40.30 16.89
N PRO A 61 -1.95 -41.30 16.16
CA PRO A 61 -1.10 -41.05 14.99
C PRO A 61 -1.84 -40.35 13.84
N SER A 62 -3.15 -40.60 13.71
CA SER A 62 -3.99 -39.97 12.69
C SER A 62 -4.09 -38.45 12.87
N HIS A 63 -4.20 -37.99 14.13
CA HIS A 63 -4.33 -36.57 14.45
C HIS A 63 -3.02 -35.84 14.21
N VAL A 64 -1.89 -36.47 14.56
CA VAL A 64 -0.56 -35.92 14.31
C VAL A 64 -0.31 -35.78 12.81
N ILE A 65 -0.67 -36.78 12.00
CA ILE A 65 -0.52 -36.72 10.54
C ILE A 65 -1.40 -35.62 9.93
N ALA A 66 -2.66 -35.49 10.36
CA ALA A 66 -3.55 -34.44 9.89
C ALA A 66 -3.03 -33.04 10.25
N VAL A 67 -2.57 -32.83 11.49
CA VAL A 67 -1.99 -31.57 11.95
C VAL A 67 -0.72 -31.23 11.18
N VAL A 68 0.17 -32.21 10.97
CA VAL A 68 1.40 -32.02 10.19
C VAL A 68 1.05 -31.68 8.73
N ALA A 69 0.13 -32.38 8.09
CA ALA A 69 -0.27 -32.08 6.70
C ALA A 69 -0.83 -30.65 6.55
N VAL A 70 -1.67 -30.22 7.50
CA VAL A 70 -2.24 -28.87 7.53
C VAL A 70 -1.15 -27.83 7.75
N LEU A 71 -0.29 -28.02 8.74
CA LEU A 71 0.81 -27.10 9.03
C LEU A 71 1.81 -27.02 7.87
N THR A 72 2.12 -28.15 7.23
CA THR A 72 3.04 -28.17 6.09
C THR A 72 2.43 -27.43 4.90
N THR A 73 1.14 -27.61 4.64
CA THR A 73 0.41 -26.87 3.60
C THR A 73 0.38 -25.36 3.89
N LEU A 74 0.14 -24.97 5.14
CA LEU A 74 0.16 -23.56 5.57
C LEU A 74 1.56 -22.94 5.43
N ILE A 75 2.61 -23.63 5.89
CA ILE A 75 4.01 -23.20 5.75
C ILE A 75 4.37 -23.06 4.27
N PHE A 76 3.96 -24.01 3.43
CA PHE A 76 4.22 -23.95 2.00
C PHE A 76 3.44 -22.82 1.33
N MET A 77 2.18 -22.57 1.70
CA MET A 77 1.39 -21.43 1.21
C MET A 77 2.05 -20.09 1.56
N VAL A 78 2.46 -19.90 2.81
CA VAL A 78 3.13 -18.66 3.26
C VAL A 78 4.46 -18.45 2.51
N ASN A 79 5.26 -19.52 2.36
CA ASN A 79 6.57 -19.44 1.73
C ASN A 79 6.53 -19.45 0.19
N SER A 80 5.43 -19.89 -0.43
CA SER A 80 5.26 -19.93 -1.89
C SER A 80 5.37 -18.55 -2.55
N SER A 81 5.16 -17.49 -1.76
CA SER A 81 5.29 -16.09 -2.16
C SER A 81 6.75 -15.66 -2.41
N TYR A 82 7.72 -16.33 -1.78
CA TYR A 82 9.17 -16.05 -1.91
C TYR A 82 9.85 -16.79 -3.06
N LEU A 83 9.16 -17.74 -3.69
CA LEU A 83 9.69 -18.42 -4.87
C LEU A 83 9.67 -17.46 -6.06
N ALA A 84 10.85 -17.10 -6.55
CA ALA A 84 11.04 -16.12 -7.60
C ALA A 84 10.23 -16.51 -8.87
N PRO A 85 9.45 -15.58 -9.45
CA PRO A 85 8.80 -15.82 -10.73
C PRO A 85 9.85 -16.07 -11.81
N ILE A 86 9.64 -17.10 -12.63
CA ILE A 86 10.46 -17.29 -13.83
C ILE A 86 9.84 -16.44 -14.95
N PRO A 87 10.60 -15.52 -15.55
CA PRO A 87 10.10 -14.77 -16.69
C PRO A 87 9.91 -15.72 -17.87
N VAL A 88 8.67 -15.87 -18.33
CA VAL A 88 8.36 -16.56 -19.59
C VAL A 88 8.65 -15.57 -20.70
N LYS A 89 9.63 -15.90 -21.53
CA LYS A 89 10.00 -15.11 -22.70
C LYS A 89 9.29 -15.65 -23.94
N ASP A 90 8.86 -14.78 -24.83
CA ASP A 90 8.46 -15.16 -26.18
C ASP A 90 9.68 -15.54 -27.03
N ASP A 91 9.42 -15.97 -28.27
CA ASP A 91 10.44 -16.34 -29.24
C ASP A 91 11.40 -15.17 -29.60
N GLU A 92 11.00 -13.93 -29.29
CA GLU A 92 11.81 -12.71 -29.44
C GLU A 92 12.61 -12.34 -28.18
N GLY A 93 12.47 -13.11 -27.10
CA GLY A 93 13.16 -12.89 -25.83
C GLY A 93 12.51 -11.85 -24.91
N LYS A 94 11.33 -11.31 -25.26
CA LYS A 94 10.56 -10.39 -24.40
C LYS A 94 9.75 -11.16 -23.37
N VAL A 95 9.74 -10.66 -22.14
CA VAL A 95 8.98 -11.27 -21.04
C VAL A 95 7.50 -10.99 -21.23
N THR A 96 6.73 -12.00 -21.66
CA THR A 96 5.29 -11.88 -21.94
C THR A 96 4.43 -12.24 -20.74
N SER A 97 4.93 -13.10 -19.84
CA SER A 97 4.24 -13.42 -18.59
C SER A 97 5.21 -13.89 -17.52
N GLN A 98 4.80 -13.84 -16.26
CA GLN A 98 5.53 -14.42 -15.15
C GLN A 98 4.79 -15.67 -14.67
N LEU A 99 5.34 -16.84 -14.99
CA LEU A 99 4.80 -18.10 -14.48
C LEU A 99 5.37 -18.33 -13.08
N HIS A 100 4.52 -18.18 -12.08
CA HIS A 100 4.87 -18.53 -10.71
C HIS A 100 4.80 -20.05 -10.55
N TRP A 101 5.91 -20.75 -10.75
CA TRP A 101 6.00 -22.20 -10.52
C TRP A 101 5.50 -22.62 -9.13
N SER A 102 5.64 -21.73 -8.15
CA SER A 102 5.09 -21.93 -6.81
C SER A 102 3.58 -22.19 -6.82
N LYS A 103 2.82 -21.54 -7.70
CA LYS A 103 1.38 -21.75 -7.88
C LYS A 103 1.10 -23.18 -8.38
N VAL A 104 1.83 -23.61 -9.40
CA VAL A 104 1.68 -24.94 -10.01
C VAL A 104 2.09 -26.04 -9.03
N ILE A 105 3.22 -25.87 -8.34
CA ILE A 105 3.70 -26.79 -7.33
C ILE A 105 2.69 -26.93 -6.18
N LEU A 106 2.03 -25.83 -5.78
CA LEU A 106 1.03 -25.87 -4.72
C LEU A 106 -0.22 -26.66 -5.14
N VAL A 107 -0.70 -26.48 -6.38
CA VAL A 107 -1.83 -27.27 -6.91
C VAL A 107 -1.47 -28.75 -7.00
N LEU A 108 -0.27 -29.07 -7.52
CA LEU A 108 0.20 -30.45 -7.62
C LEU A 108 0.38 -31.08 -6.24
N TYR A 109 0.91 -30.34 -5.27
CA TYR A 109 1.08 -30.80 -3.90
C TYR A 109 -0.26 -31.08 -3.22
N ALA A 110 -1.22 -30.14 -3.31
CA ALA A 110 -2.57 -30.33 -2.79
C ALA A 110 -3.25 -31.53 -3.45
N LEU A 111 -3.06 -31.71 -4.76
CA LEU A 111 -3.60 -32.83 -5.52
C LEU A 111 -3.01 -34.16 -5.05
N ILE A 112 -1.68 -34.24 -4.89
CA ILE A 112 -1.00 -35.45 -4.39
C ILE A 112 -1.49 -35.81 -2.98
N ILE A 113 -1.63 -34.83 -2.09
CA ILE A 113 -2.18 -35.05 -0.75
C ILE A 113 -3.61 -35.57 -0.84
N ASN A 114 -4.48 -34.93 -1.62
CA ASN A 114 -5.87 -35.34 -1.74
C ASN A 114 -5.99 -36.75 -2.32
N ILE A 115 -5.22 -37.08 -3.36
CA ILE A 115 -5.09 -38.42 -3.91
C ILE A 115 -4.66 -39.41 -2.82
N PHE A 116 -3.66 -39.08 -2.00
CA PHE A 116 -3.16 -39.96 -0.94
C PHE A 116 -4.20 -40.22 0.17
N PHE A 117 -4.95 -39.20 0.56
CA PHE A 117 -5.96 -39.29 1.60
C PHE A 117 -7.22 -40.04 1.12
N TRP A 118 -7.73 -39.67 -0.04
CA TRP A 118 -9.00 -40.19 -0.57
C TRP A 118 -8.82 -41.57 -1.22
N LYS A 119 -7.58 -41.96 -1.52
CA LYS A 119 -7.20 -43.25 -2.11
C LYS A 119 -8.17 -43.67 -3.22
N PRO A 120 -8.39 -42.82 -4.24
CA PRO A 120 -9.43 -43.07 -5.24
C PRO A 120 -9.24 -44.43 -5.95
N TRP A 121 -8.03 -44.96 -5.97
CA TRP A 121 -7.70 -46.29 -6.50
C TRP A 121 -8.23 -47.48 -5.68
N LYS A 122 -8.78 -47.25 -4.49
CA LYS A 122 -9.41 -48.28 -3.65
C LYS A 122 -10.94 -48.35 -3.82
N ALA A 123 -11.53 -47.53 -4.68
CA ALA A 123 -12.97 -47.52 -4.89
C ALA A 123 -13.49 -48.88 -5.36
N ASP A 124 -14.59 -49.35 -4.76
CA ASP A 124 -15.19 -50.64 -5.09
C ASP A 124 -16.04 -50.57 -6.37
N THR A 125 -16.49 -49.36 -6.72
CA THR A 125 -17.29 -49.10 -7.91
C THR A 125 -16.66 -48.06 -8.82
N GLN A 126 -16.93 -48.13 -10.13
CA GLN A 126 -16.47 -47.11 -11.08
C GLN A 126 -17.04 -45.72 -10.77
N ALA A 127 -18.30 -45.65 -10.31
CA ALA A 127 -18.93 -44.38 -9.95
C ALA A 127 -18.20 -43.70 -8.79
N GLU A 128 -17.86 -44.46 -7.75
CA GLU A 128 -17.07 -44.00 -6.62
C GLU A 128 -15.65 -43.59 -7.04
N TYR A 129 -15.00 -44.36 -7.91
CA TYR A 129 -13.68 -44.01 -8.45
C TYR A 129 -13.68 -42.62 -9.10
N TYR A 130 -14.63 -42.36 -10.02
CA TYR A 130 -14.72 -41.06 -10.69
C TYR A 130 -15.09 -39.93 -9.73
N PHE A 131 -15.97 -40.19 -8.76
CA PHE A 131 -16.36 -39.21 -7.75
C PHE A 131 -15.18 -38.79 -6.85
N LEU A 132 -14.38 -39.75 -6.38
CA LEU A 132 -13.23 -39.47 -5.51
C LEU A 132 -12.15 -38.69 -6.29
N TRP A 133 -11.89 -39.05 -7.55
CA TRP A 133 -10.97 -38.29 -8.41
C TRP A 133 -11.46 -36.87 -8.70
N PHE A 134 -12.74 -36.71 -9.00
CA PHE A 134 -13.35 -35.40 -9.19
C PHE A 134 -13.21 -34.54 -7.94
N SER A 135 -13.49 -35.11 -6.76
CA SER A 135 -13.36 -34.41 -5.47
C SER A 135 -11.92 -34.00 -5.18
N CYS A 136 -10.93 -34.85 -5.50
CA CYS A 136 -9.52 -34.49 -5.37
C CYS A 136 -9.16 -33.26 -6.21
N ILE A 137 -9.58 -33.24 -7.48
CA ILE A 137 -9.30 -32.13 -8.40
C ILE A 137 -10.03 -30.85 -7.94
N MET A 138 -11.30 -30.97 -7.54
CA MET A 138 -12.12 -29.84 -7.12
C MET A 138 -11.60 -29.20 -5.83
N LEU A 139 -11.24 -30.00 -4.83
CA LEU A 139 -10.67 -29.48 -3.59
C LEU A 139 -9.30 -28.83 -3.81
N SER A 140 -8.44 -29.43 -4.64
CA SER A 140 -7.14 -28.83 -4.97
C SER A 140 -7.26 -27.53 -5.75
N SER A 141 -8.28 -27.38 -6.60
CA SER A 141 -8.54 -26.12 -7.30
C SER A 141 -9.16 -25.06 -6.37
N MET A 142 -9.98 -25.46 -5.39
CA MET A 142 -10.45 -24.57 -4.33
C MET A 142 -9.28 -24.07 -3.46
N ASP A 143 -8.39 -24.95 -3.02
CA ASP A 143 -7.20 -24.57 -2.25
C ASP A 143 -6.33 -23.55 -3.01
N PHE A 144 -6.19 -23.74 -4.32
CA PHE A 144 -5.54 -22.79 -5.21
C PHE A 144 -6.26 -21.44 -5.28
N GLY A 145 -7.59 -21.46 -5.47
CA GLY A 145 -8.42 -20.26 -5.50
C GLY A 145 -8.31 -19.45 -4.20
N PHE A 146 -8.33 -20.13 -3.06
CA PHE A 146 -8.15 -19.48 -1.76
C PHE A 146 -6.76 -18.88 -1.58
N ALA A 147 -5.70 -19.60 -1.95
CA ALA A 147 -4.34 -19.06 -1.89
C ALA A 147 -4.19 -17.80 -2.78
N HIS A 148 -4.84 -17.80 -3.95
CA HIS A 148 -4.83 -16.65 -4.85
C HIS A 148 -5.56 -15.45 -4.24
N LEU A 149 -6.80 -15.65 -3.78
CA LEU A 149 -7.62 -14.60 -3.17
C LEU A 149 -6.96 -14.02 -1.92
N PHE A 150 -6.33 -14.86 -1.10
CA PHE A 150 -5.63 -14.41 0.11
C PHE A 150 -4.43 -13.52 -0.24
N LYS A 151 -3.63 -13.92 -1.23
CA LYS A 151 -2.47 -13.13 -1.67
C LYS A 151 -2.88 -11.77 -2.21
N GLU A 152 -3.95 -11.73 -3.01
CA GLU A 152 -4.46 -10.49 -3.59
C GLU A 152 -5.01 -9.55 -2.52
N LYS A 153 -5.78 -10.06 -1.55
CA LYS A 153 -6.27 -9.27 -0.42
C LYS A 153 -5.15 -8.79 0.50
N GLN A 154 -4.12 -9.60 0.74
CA GLN A 154 -2.97 -9.19 1.52
C GLN A 154 -2.20 -8.08 0.80
N ALA A 155 -1.93 -8.23 -0.50
CA ALA A 155 -1.26 -7.20 -1.30
C ALA A 155 -2.06 -5.89 -1.33
N GLN A 156 -3.38 -5.96 -1.51
CA GLN A 156 -4.27 -4.80 -1.45
C GLN A 156 -4.20 -4.11 -0.08
N THR A 157 -4.20 -4.88 1.01
CA THR A 157 -4.12 -4.32 2.36
C THR A 157 -2.77 -3.65 2.61
N THR A 158 -1.66 -4.28 2.21
CA THR A 158 -0.31 -3.70 2.32
C THR A 158 -0.19 -2.42 1.49
N ALA A 159 -0.64 -2.43 0.23
CA ALA A 159 -0.64 -1.25 -0.62
C ALA A 159 -1.48 -0.10 -0.03
N GLN A 160 -2.61 -0.43 0.61
CA GLN A 160 -3.45 0.57 1.26
C GLN A 160 -2.80 1.15 2.53
N GLN A 161 -2.06 0.33 3.29
CA GLN A 161 -1.24 0.81 4.41
C GLN A 161 -0.10 1.72 3.94
N GLU A 162 0.59 1.35 2.85
CA GLU A 162 1.64 2.17 2.24
C GLU A 162 1.09 3.50 1.73
N LEU A 163 -0.05 3.49 1.04
CA LEU A 163 -0.75 4.71 0.59
C LEU A 163 -1.11 5.62 1.77
N THR A 164 -1.63 5.06 2.87
CA THR A 164 -1.97 5.83 4.07
C THR A 164 -0.72 6.46 4.70
N SER A 165 0.39 5.72 4.75
CA SER A 165 1.68 6.23 5.22
C SER A 165 2.22 7.34 4.31
N LEU A 166 2.10 7.18 2.99
CA LEU A 166 2.53 8.19 2.02
C LEU A 166 1.70 9.48 2.16
N ASP A 167 0.39 9.34 2.37
CA ASP A 167 -0.53 10.47 2.57
C ASP A 167 -0.16 11.27 3.82
N GLN A 168 0.12 10.58 4.95
CA GLN A 168 0.61 11.23 6.16
C GLN A 168 1.94 11.97 5.96
N GLN A 169 2.87 11.39 5.19
CA GLN A 169 4.13 12.05 4.85
C GLN A 169 3.91 13.29 3.97
N LEU A 170 2.99 13.22 3.01
CA LEU A 170 2.62 14.36 2.16
C LEU A 170 2.03 15.50 2.99
N THR A 171 1.07 15.20 3.90
CA THR A 171 0.49 16.22 4.78
C THR A 171 1.56 16.88 5.65
N SER A 172 2.46 16.10 6.25
CA SER A 172 3.56 16.66 7.06
C SER A 172 4.50 17.55 6.23
N LYS A 173 4.79 17.16 4.98
CA LYS A 173 5.62 17.98 4.08
C LYS A 173 4.93 19.25 3.63
N GLU A 174 3.61 19.23 3.47
CA GLU A 174 2.82 20.40 3.13
C GLU A 174 2.78 21.42 4.29
N GLU A 175 2.67 20.94 5.53
CA GLU A 175 2.81 21.78 6.73
C GLU A 175 4.21 22.40 6.84
N GLU A 176 5.26 21.62 6.60
CA GLU A 176 6.65 22.10 6.59
C GLU A 176 6.87 23.18 5.52
N LEU A 177 6.36 22.97 4.30
CA LEU A 177 6.40 23.95 3.22
C LEU A 177 5.66 25.24 3.56
N THR A 178 4.52 25.13 4.24
CA THR A 178 3.74 26.29 4.67
C THR A 178 4.50 27.11 5.70
N SER A 179 5.12 26.45 6.68
CA SER A 179 6.00 27.08 7.67
C SER A 179 7.22 27.76 7.02
N LEU A 180 7.85 27.09 6.05
CA LEU A 180 8.98 27.63 5.31
C LEU A 180 8.59 28.87 4.51
N ARG A 181 7.44 28.85 3.83
CA ARG A 181 6.91 30.01 3.09
C ARG A 181 6.68 31.19 4.02
N GLN A 182 6.07 30.96 5.19
CA GLN A 182 5.84 32.02 6.16
C GLN A 182 7.15 32.60 6.71
N THR A 183 8.13 31.74 7.00
CA THR A 183 9.48 32.16 7.42
C THR A 183 10.16 32.99 6.34
N HIS A 184 10.08 32.55 5.08
CA HIS A 184 10.63 33.28 3.94
C HIS A 184 9.97 34.66 3.77
N THR A 185 8.65 34.76 3.90
CA THR A 185 7.94 36.05 3.85
C THR A 185 8.38 36.99 4.98
N ASN A 186 8.55 36.49 6.20
CA ASN A 186 9.01 37.29 7.34
C ASN A 186 10.44 37.81 7.12
N LEU A 187 11.36 36.94 6.68
CA LEU A 187 12.74 37.34 6.36
C LEU A 187 12.78 38.36 5.23
N GLN A 188 11.94 38.21 4.20
CA GLN A 188 11.85 39.19 3.11
C GLN A 188 11.40 40.57 3.62
N GLN A 189 10.43 40.61 4.55
CA GLN A 189 10.00 41.86 5.19
C GLN A 189 11.13 42.48 6.02
N GLU A 190 11.85 41.68 6.80
CA GLU A 190 12.98 42.15 7.61
C GLU A 190 14.11 42.72 6.74
N ILE A 191 14.46 42.04 5.64
CA ILE A 191 15.44 42.52 4.66
C ILE A 191 15.01 43.86 4.07
N ASN A 192 13.74 44.02 3.69
CA ASN A 192 13.23 45.27 3.15
C ASN A 192 13.31 46.42 4.18
N GLN A 193 12.96 46.15 5.44
CA GLN A 193 13.07 47.15 6.52
C GLN A 193 14.52 47.56 6.78
N LEU A 194 15.44 46.60 6.86
CA LEU A 194 16.86 46.86 7.04
C LEU A 194 17.45 47.63 5.85
N THR A 195 17.01 47.31 4.63
CA THR A 195 17.44 48.03 3.42
C THR A 195 16.94 49.47 3.42
N SER A 196 15.69 49.73 3.82
CA SER A 196 15.16 51.10 3.99
C SER A 196 15.96 51.89 5.02
N ARG A 197 16.18 51.32 6.21
CA ARG A 197 16.98 51.97 7.26
C ARG A 197 18.42 52.25 6.83
N LYS A 198 19.03 51.32 6.10
CA LYS A 198 20.38 51.50 5.54
C LYS A 198 20.41 52.67 4.56
N LYS A 199 19.38 52.79 3.71
CA LYS A 199 19.25 53.91 2.77
C LYS A 199 19.04 55.23 3.51
N GLU A 200 18.13 55.28 4.47
CA GLU A 200 17.91 56.48 5.31
C GLU A 200 19.20 56.90 6.02
N LEU A 201 19.96 55.94 6.57
CA LEU A 201 21.23 56.23 7.22
C LEU A 201 22.29 56.73 6.24
N ALA A 202 22.35 56.17 5.02
CA ALA A 202 23.24 56.63 3.97
C ALA A 202 22.89 58.06 3.52
N ASP A 203 21.61 58.35 3.29
CA ASP A 203 21.11 59.68 2.94
C ASP A 203 21.44 60.70 4.06
N LEU A 204 21.35 60.27 5.33
CA LEU A 204 21.72 61.09 6.49
C LEU A 204 23.22 61.36 6.51
N ILE A 205 24.06 60.34 6.28
CA ILE A 205 25.52 60.50 6.21
C ILE A 205 25.90 61.47 5.08
N ASP A 206 25.29 61.35 3.91
CA ASP A 206 25.51 62.26 2.79
C ASP A 206 25.16 63.71 3.15
N GLN A 207 24.07 63.94 3.90
CA GLN A 207 23.69 65.27 4.39
C GLN A 207 24.75 65.89 5.33
N PHE A 208 25.49 65.06 6.07
CA PHE A 208 26.56 65.48 6.97
C PHE A 208 27.96 65.33 6.37
N THR A 209 28.09 64.98 5.09
CA THR A 209 29.38 64.81 4.42
C THR A 209 29.68 66.01 3.52
N CYS A 210 30.85 66.61 3.69
CA CYS A 210 31.29 67.67 2.80
C CYS A 210 31.66 67.10 1.42
N PRO A 211 31.05 67.56 0.31
CA PRO A 211 31.31 67.02 -1.03
C PRO A 211 32.73 67.34 -1.54
N HIS A 212 33.44 68.30 -0.93
CA HIS A 212 34.78 68.72 -1.36
C HIS A 212 35.90 67.92 -0.70
N CYS A 213 35.73 67.48 0.56
CA CYS A 213 36.78 66.80 1.33
C CYS A 213 36.37 65.42 1.87
N GLN A 214 35.12 65.00 1.64
CA GLN A 214 34.51 63.74 2.11
C GLN A 214 34.56 63.50 3.63
N GLN A 215 34.86 64.53 4.43
CA GLN A 215 34.77 64.41 5.89
C GLN A 215 33.33 64.59 6.38
N VAL A 216 32.95 63.76 7.35
CA VAL A 216 31.65 63.80 8.02
C VAL A 216 31.71 64.80 9.18
N TYR A 217 30.73 65.70 9.28
CA TYR A 217 30.66 66.74 10.30
C TYR A 217 29.35 66.68 11.09
N TRP A 218 29.45 66.52 12.40
CA TRP A 218 28.33 66.53 13.36
C TRP A 218 28.65 67.47 14.53
N PRO A 219 27.74 68.33 15.02
CA PRO A 219 26.34 68.60 14.59
C PRO A 219 26.22 69.51 13.36
N GLU A 220 25.01 69.76 12.83
CA GLU A 220 24.72 70.50 11.58
C GLU A 220 25.36 71.90 11.45
N LYS A 221 25.53 72.61 12.56
CA LYS A 221 26.24 73.92 12.57
C LYS A 221 27.71 73.81 12.15
N SER A 222 28.30 72.62 12.31
CA SER A 222 29.69 72.32 11.98
C SER A 222 29.90 72.19 10.47
N ILE A 223 28.96 71.55 9.75
CA ILE A 223 29.07 71.38 8.29
C ILE A 223 28.89 72.70 7.57
N THR A 224 27.95 73.54 7.99
CA THR A 224 27.71 74.87 7.41
C THR A 224 28.92 75.80 7.61
N SER A 225 29.50 75.80 8.81
CA SER A 225 30.76 76.51 9.10
C SER A 225 31.95 75.96 8.30
N HIS A 226 31.99 74.66 8.05
CA HIS A 226 33.07 74.04 7.29
C HIS A 226 32.93 74.37 5.79
N MET A 227 31.74 74.24 5.20
CA MET A 227 31.50 74.50 3.78
C MET A 227 31.94 75.91 3.36
N SER A 228 31.71 76.92 4.20
CA SER A 228 32.15 78.30 3.91
C SER A 228 33.68 78.43 3.84
N LYS A 229 34.42 77.66 4.66
CA LYS A 229 35.90 77.67 4.68
C LYS A 229 36.51 76.74 3.64
N CYS A 230 35.89 75.58 3.40
CA CYS A 230 36.37 74.59 2.44
C CYS A 230 36.31 75.12 1.00
N LYS A 231 35.25 75.85 0.65
CA LYS A 231 35.09 76.50 -0.66
C LYS A 231 36.16 77.56 -0.94
N GLN A 232 36.59 78.32 0.07
CA GLN A 232 37.63 79.34 -0.10
C GLN A 232 39.03 78.74 -0.40
N ASN A 233 39.28 77.50 0.00
CA ASN A 233 40.55 76.80 -0.27
C ASN A 233 40.54 75.96 -1.55
N SER A 234 39.37 75.60 -2.10
CA SER A 234 39.30 74.90 -3.40
C SER A 234 39.58 75.84 -4.57
N ASP A 235 39.23 77.13 -4.43
CA ASP A 235 39.37 78.13 -5.49
C ASP A 235 40.76 78.79 -5.51
N SER A 236 41.63 78.48 -4.53
CA SER A 236 42.97 79.05 -4.37
C SER A 236 44.11 78.12 -4.85
N LYS A 237 43.78 77.04 -5.55
CA LYS A 237 44.72 76.13 -6.22
C LYS A 237 44.43 76.08 -7.70
#